data_AF-A0AAE1A0F6-F1
#
_entry.id   AF-A0AAE1A0F6-F1
#
_cell.length_a   1.000
_cell.length_b   1.000
_cell.length_c   1.000
_cell.angle_alpha   90.00
_cell.angle_beta   90.00
_cell.angle_gamma   90.00
#
_symmetry.space_group_name_H-M   'P 1'
#
loop_
_entity.id
_entity.type
_entity.pdbx_description
1 polymer ?
#
loop_
_entity_poly.entity_id
_entity_poly.type
_entity_poly.pdbx_seq_one_letter_code
_entity_poly.pdbx_strand_id
1 'polypeptide(L)'
;MKDTKRGLETVELATEGLLANNRCGLQGKLKVWCLQFMLIPKLLWPLLVYEICSTTVEAIEAKITKFTRRWLGVPPGLTDVAMYCHKAKLRLPLESILEEYKCGKVRLLSMLEDSEDPVVNTLCNRP
;
A
#
# COMPACT_ATOMS: atom_id res chain seq x y z
N MET A 1 -14.64 -6.21 -12.93
CA MET A 1 -13.91 -7.32 -13.60
C MET A 1 -12.47 -7.15 -13.18
N LYS A 2 -11.94 -8.02 -12.30
CA LYS A 2 -10.66 -7.78 -11.61
C LYS A 2 -9.51 -7.64 -12.61
N ASP A 3 -8.76 -6.55 -12.50
CA ASP A 3 -7.77 -6.14 -13.49
C ASP A 3 -6.43 -6.85 -13.25
N THR A 4 -6.39 -8.16 -13.51
CA THR A 4 -5.26 -9.05 -13.16
C THR A 4 -3.94 -8.60 -13.78
N LYS A 5 -3.96 -8.10 -15.02
CA LYS A 5 -2.75 -7.62 -15.71
C LYS A 5 -2.15 -6.40 -15.00
N ARG A 6 -2.98 -5.41 -14.67
CA ARG A 6 -2.54 -4.20 -13.94
C ARG A 6 -2.08 -4.52 -12.52
N GLY A 7 -2.71 -5.52 -11.89
CA GLY A 7 -2.26 -6.07 -10.61
C GLY A 7 -0.83 -6.62 -10.69
N LEU A 8 -0.50 -7.40 -11.73
CA LEU A 8 0.85 -7.92 -11.93
C LEU A 8 1.87 -6.80 -12.17
N GLU A 9 1.56 -5.84 -13.06
CA GLU A 9 2.41 -4.67 -13.32
C GLU A 9 2.71 -3.88 -12.03
N THR A 10 1.71 -3.74 -11.16
CA THR A 10 1.87 -3.04 -9.87
C THR A 10 2.77 -3.82 -8.90
N VAL A 11 2.67 -5.16 -8.88
CA VAL A 11 3.54 -6.02 -8.06
C VAL A 11 4.99 -5.97 -8.55
N GLU A 12 5.21 -5.95 -9.85
CA GLU A 12 6.54 -5.78 -10.47
C GLU A 12 7.13 -4.43 -10.09
N LEU A 13 6.38 -3.35 -10.28
CA LEU A 13 6.78 -2.00 -9.88
C LEU A 13 7.18 -1.92 -8.39
N ALA A 14 6.38 -2.54 -7.51
CA ALA A 14 6.69 -2.60 -6.08
C ALA A 14 8.00 -3.37 -5.82
N THR A 15 8.18 -4.50 -6.50
CA THR A 15 9.36 -5.36 -6.34
C THR A 15 10.62 -4.64 -6.82
N GLU A 16 10.58 -4.01 -7.98
CA GLU A 16 11.69 -3.22 -8.53
C GLU A 16 12.05 -2.04 -7.65
N GLY A 17 11.05 -1.29 -7.18
CA GLY A 17 11.24 -0.15 -6.28
C GLY A 17 11.90 -0.57 -4.96
N LEU A 18 11.45 -1.68 -4.36
CA LEU A 18 12.04 -2.23 -3.15
C LEU A 18 13.48 -2.70 -3.37
N LEU A 19 13.78 -3.36 -4.50
CA LEU A 19 15.13 -3.79 -4.83
C LEU A 19 16.07 -2.62 -5.09
N ALA A 20 15.61 -1.59 -5.82
CA ALA A 20 16.37 -0.38 -6.06
C ALA A 20 16.71 0.34 -4.73
N ASN A 21 15.73 0.49 -3.85
CA ASN A 21 15.94 1.05 -2.53
C ASN A 21 16.84 0.16 -1.64
N ASN A 22 16.73 -1.17 -1.77
CA ASN A 22 17.62 -2.06 -1.01
C ASN A 22 19.10 -1.92 -1.44
N ARG A 23 19.35 -1.74 -2.75
CA ARG A 23 20.68 -1.58 -3.34
C ARG A 23 21.33 -0.23 -3.05
N CYS A 24 20.56 0.80 -2.69
CA CYS A 24 21.15 2.09 -2.39
C CYS A 24 22.00 2.03 -1.11
N GLY A 25 23.08 2.82 -1.05
CA GLY A 25 23.98 2.90 0.10
C GLY A 25 23.41 3.66 1.31
N LEU A 26 22.10 3.96 1.31
CA LEU A 26 21.45 4.73 2.37
C LEU A 26 21.34 3.91 3.67
N GLN A 27 21.33 4.62 4.80
CA GLN A 27 21.02 4.04 6.10
C GLN A 27 19.56 3.54 6.15
N GLY A 28 19.29 2.55 6.99
CA GLY A 28 17.98 1.91 7.08
C GLY A 28 16.80 2.87 7.28
N LYS A 29 16.95 3.87 8.15
CA LYS A 29 15.91 4.90 8.38
C LYS A 29 15.60 5.71 7.12
N LEU A 30 16.61 6.05 6.34
CA LEU A 30 16.45 6.80 5.09
C LEU A 30 15.83 5.93 4.00
N LYS A 31 16.16 4.63 3.94
CA LYS A 31 15.48 3.68 3.05
C LYS A 31 13.98 3.59 3.36
N VAL A 32 13.64 3.51 4.64
CA VAL A 32 12.25 3.51 5.08
C VAL A 32 11.54 4.83 4.76
N TRP A 33 12.23 5.97 4.91
CA TRP A 33 11.69 7.25 4.48
C TRP A 33 11.39 7.27 2.96
N CYS A 34 12.31 6.80 2.11
CA CYS A 34 12.06 6.69 0.67
C CYS A 34 10.91 5.74 0.35
N LEU A 35 10.79 4.63 1.08
CA LEU A 35 9.64 3.73 0.95
C LEU A 35 8.34 4.47 1.25
N GLN A 36 8.25 5.14 2.40
CA GLN A 36 7.02 5.79 2.88
C GLN A 36 6.60 6.98 2.02
N PHE A 37 7.54 7.82 1.62
CA PHE A 37 7.24 9.10 0.96
C PHE A 37 7.48 9.12 -0.55
N MET A 38 8.08 8.08 -1.13
CA MET A 38 8.28 8.00 -2.58
C MET A 38 7.60 6.76 -3.16
N LEU A 39 7.92 5.57 -2.64
CA LEU A 39 7.44 4.32 -3.25
C LEU A 39 5.96 4.07 -2.96
N ILE A 40 5.50 4.21 -1.71
CA ILE A 40 4.09 3.99 -1.36
C ILE A 40 3.17 4.94 -2.14
N PRO A 41 3.40 6.26 -2.20
CA PRO A 41 2.57 7.17 -3.01
C PRO A 41 2.55 6.78 -4.50
N LYS A 42 3.69 6.35 -5.05
CA LYS A 42 3.77 5.88 -6.44
C LYS A 42 2.95 4.61 -6.68
N LEU A 43 2.91 3.69 -5.71
CA LEU A 43 2.11 2.46 -5.78
C LEU A 43 0.63 2.72 -5.53
N LEU A 44 0.27 3.67 -4.68
CA LEU A 44 -1.13 3.98 -4.39
C LEU A 44 -1.88 4.45 -5.63
N TRP A 45 -1.23 5.18 -6.55
CA TRP A 45 -1.87 5.65 -7.77
C TRP A 45 -2.52 4.52 -8.60
N PRO A 46 -1.79 3.51 -9.12
CA PRO A 46 -2.40 2.40 -9.85
C PRO A 46 -3.36 1.57 -8.98
N LEU A 47 -3.10 1.45 -7.68
CA LEU A 47 -4.00 0.74 -6.76
C LEU A 47 -5.37 1.41 -6.64
N LEU A 48 -5.42 2.73 -6.57
CA LEU A 48 -6.68 3.48 -6.46
C LEU A 48 -7.42 3.54 -7.79
N VAL A 49 -6.70 3.68 -8.91
CA VAL A 49 -7.30 3.80 -10.25
C VAL A 49 -7.89 2.47 -10.74
N TYR A 50 -7.20 1.33 -10.53
CA TYR A 50 -7.64 0.04 -11.07
C TYR A 50 -8.37 -0.83 -10.04
N GLU A 51 -9.20 -1.77 -10.52
CA GLU A 51 -9.83 -2.80 -9.69
C GLU A 51 -8.84 -3.93 -9.37
N ILE A 52 -7.93 -3.68 -8.44
CA ILE A 52 -6.94 -4.66 -7.98
C ILE A 52 -7.48 -5.41 -6.75
N CYS A 53 -7.22 -6.73 -6.68
CA CYS A 53 -7.63 -7.55 -5.53
C CYS A 53 -6.89 -7.13 -4.24
N SER A 54 -7.59 -7.09 -3.11
CA SER A 54 -6.98 -6.84 -1.80
C SER A 54 -5.86 -7.84 -1.47
N THR A 55 -6.01 -9.10 -1.87
CA THR A 55 -5.00 -10.15 -1.69
C THR A 55 -3.68 -9.84 -2.41
N THR A 56 -3.74 -9.15 -3.55
CA THR A 56 -2.55 -8.68 -4.26
C THR A 56 -1.85 -7.58 -3.47
N VAL A 57 -2.62 -6.66 -2.88
CA VAL A 57 -2.09 -5.57 -2.04
C VAL A 57 -1.48 -6.13 -0.75
N GLU A 58 -2.11 -7.12 -0.12
CA GLU A 58 -1.56 -7.85 1.03
C GLU A 58 -0.21 -8.51 0.70
N ALA A 59 -0.07 -9.10 -0.49
CA ALA A 59 1.20 -9.66 -0.93
C ALA A 59 2.29 -8.59 -1.14
N ILE A 60 1.92 -7.40 -1.62
CA ILE A 60 2.83 -6.24 -1.73
C ILE A 60 3.25 -5.78 -0.33
N GLU A 61 2.31 -5.64 0.59
CA GLU A 61 2.59 -5.25 1.99
C GLU A 61 3.52 -6.25 2.67
N ALA A 62 3.30 -7.55 2.52
CA ALA A 62 4.17 -8.58 3.07
C ALA A 62 5.63 -8.43 2.59
N LYS A 63 5.83 -8.10 1.30
CA LYS A 63 7.17 -7.80 0.76
C LYS A 63 7.74 -6.53 1.40
N ILE A 64 6.96 -5.45 1.46
CA ILE A 64 7.36 -4.18 2.09
C ILE A 64 7.78 -4.40 3.55
N THR A 65 6.98 -5.12 4.33
CA THR A 65 7.25 -5.48 5.72
C THR A 65 8.59 -6.21 5.85
N LYS A 66 8.86 -7.20 4.99
CA LYS A 66 10.13 -7.96 5.02
C LYS A 66 11.35 -7.07 4.79
N PHE A 67 11.31 -6.17 3.81
CA PHE A 67 12.41 -5.22 3.57
C PHE A 67 12.56 -4.22 4.71
N THR A 68 11.45 -3.66 5.18
CA THR A 68 11.42 -2.68 6.27
C THR A 68 12.01 -3.25 7.56
N ARG A 69 11.63 -4.48 7.93
CA ARG A 69 12.18 -5.19 9.09
C ARG A 69 13.69 -5.37 8.98
N ARG A 70 14.18 -5.75 7.80
CA ARG A 70 15.61 -5.88 7.53
C ARG A 70 16.35 -4.56 7.63
N TRP A 71 15.79 -3.49 7.07
CA TRP A 71 16.44 -2.16 7.09
C TRP A 71 16.49 -1.54 8.47
N LEU A 72 15.46 -1.75 9.29
CA LEU A 72 15.37 -1.22 10.65
C LEU A 72 15.99 -2.13 11.72
N GLY A 73 16.37 -3.36 11.38
CA GLY A 73 16.87 -4.34 12.35
C GLY A 73 15.79 -4.80 13.34
N VAL A 74 14.54 -4.84 12.90
CA VAL A 74 13.40 -5.22 13.75
C VAL A 74 13.46 -6.71 14.09
N PRO A 75 13.28 -7.12 15.36
CA PRO A 75 13.29 -8.52 15.74
C PRO A 75 12.11 -9.29 15.11
N PRO A 76 12.29 -10.59 14.81
CA PRO A 76 11.25 -11.40 14.17
C PRO A 76 10.00 -11.59 15.04
N GLY A 77 10.10 -11.44 16.36
CA GLY A 77 8.97 -11.52 17.28
C GLY A 77 8.10 -10.27 17.36
N LEU A 78 8.50 -9.15 16.74
CA LEU A 78 7.64 -7.96 16.68
C LEU A 78 6.48 -8.24 15.72
N THR A 79 5.25 -7.95 16.13
CA THR A 79 4.07 -8.11 15.26
C THR A 79 3.96 -7.00 14.23
N ASP A 80 3.31 -7.28 13.09
CA ASP A 80 3.03 -6.25 12.07
C ASP A 80 2.12 -5.14 12.61
N VAL A 81 1.24 -5.47 13.56
CA VAL A 81 0.43 -4.49 14.29
C VAL A 81 1.31 -3.46 14.98
N ALA A 82 2.41 -3.84 15.63
CA ALA A 82 3.30 -2.87 16.26
C ALA A 82 4.09 -2.01 15.24
N MET A 83 4.18 -2.44 13.98
CA MET A 83 4.80 -1.66 12.92
C MET A 83 3.86 -0.59 12.34
N TYR A 84 2.60 -0.93 12.09
CA TYR A 84 1.66 -0.06 11.37
C TYR A 84 0.58 0.58 12.26
N CYS A 85 0.35 0.09 13.48
CA CYS A 85 -0.73 0.60 14.32
C CYS A 85 -0.42 1.99 14.89
N HIS A 86 -1.31 2.94 14.60
CA HIS A 86 -1.22 4.29 15.13
C HIS A 86 -1.54 4.40 16.64
N LYS A 87 -2.30 3.43 17.19
CA LYS A 87 -2.85 3.45 18.56
C LYS A 87 -2.03 2.64 19.58
N ALA A 88 -1.02 1.88 19.13
CA ALA A 88 -0.20 1.06 20.02
C ALA A 88 0.78 1.92 20.85
N LYS A 89 1.08 1.50 22.09
CA LYS A 89 2.06 2.19 22.97
C LYS A 89 3.48 2.20 22.37
N LEU A 90 3.87 1.10 21.73
CA LEU A 90 5.07 1.01 20.91
C LEU A 90 4.61 1.09 19.46
N ARG A 91 4.90 2.21 18.80
CA ARG A 91 4.54 2.44 17.40
C ARG A 91 5.74 2.92 16.61
N LEU A 92 5.87 2.41 15.39
CA LEU A 92 6.68 3.05 14.37
C LEU A 92 5.77 3.99 13.57
N PRO A 93 6.25 5.17 13.16
CA PRO A 93 5.48 6.09 12.31
C PRO A 93 5.54 5.59 10.85
N LEU A 94 4.94 4.42 10.59
CA LEU A 94 4.90 3.80 9.27
C LEU A 94 3.45 3.62 8.84
N GLU A 95 3.14 4.05 7.62
CA GLU A 95 1.84 3.82 7.02
C GLU A 95 1.80 2.42 6.38
N SER A 96 0.65 1.77 6.52
CA SER A 96 0.31 0.52 5.86
C SER A 96 -0.24 0.81 4.46
N ILE A 97 0.36 0.23 3.42
CA ILE A 97 -0.16 0.37 2.05
C ILE A 97 -1.55 -0.27 1.92
N LEU A 98 -1.81 -1.33 2.68
CA LEU A 98 -3.11 -2.00 2.68
C LEU A 98 -4.19 -1.14 3.32
N GLU A 99 -3.87 -0.48 4.44
CA GLU A 99 -4.77 0.47 5.10
C GLU A 99 -5.06 1.65 4.17
N GLU A 100 -4.03 2.28 3.61
CA GLU A 100 -4.18 3.39 2.66
C GLU A 100 -4.99 2.98 1.42
N TYR A 101 -4.79 1.78 0.89
CA TYR A 101 -5.58 1.23 -0.21
C TYR A 101 -7.06 1.14 0.15
N LYS A 102 -7.39 0.53 1.31
CA LYS A 102 -8.78 0.38 1.76
C LYS A 102 -9.43 1.73 2.02
N CYS A 103 -8.75 2.61 2.76
CA CYS A 103 -9.21 3.96 3.04
C CYS A 103 -9.43 4.76 1.75
N GLY A 104 -8.52 4.66 0.79
CA GLY A 104 -8.63 5.34 -0.49
C GLY A 104 -9.78 4.83 -1.35
N LYS A 105 -10.04 3.51 -1.38
CA LYS A 105 -11.21 2.95 -2.07
C LYS A 105 -12.53 3.40 -1.45
N VAL A 106 -12.63 3.39 -0.12
CA VAL A 106 -13.82 3.90 0.60
C VAL A 106 -14.00 5.40 0.33
N ARG A 107 -12.92 6.18 0.42
CA ARG A 107 -12.96 7.63 0.14
C ARG A 107 -13.43 7.91 -1.28
N LEU A 108 -12.95 7.16 -2.27
CA LEU A 108 -13.38 7.30 -3.66
C LEU A 108 -14.86 6.96 -3.81
N LEU A 109 -15.36 5.92 -3.15
CA LEU A 109 -16.78 5.59 -3.17
C LEU A 109 -17.62 6.70 -2.55
N SER A 110 -17.26 7.22 -1.38
CA SER A 110 -17.96 8.35 -0.74
C SER A 110 -17.92 9.63 -1.58
N MET A 111 -16.85 9.86 -2.35
CA MET A 111 -16.77 11.01 -3.26
C MET A 111 -17.68 10.88 -4.49
N LEU A 112 -18.03 9.66 -4.89
CA LEU A 112 -18.79 9.36 -6.10
C LEU A 112 -20.26 8.97 -5.82
N GLU A 113 -20.64 8.86 -4.54
CA GLU A 113 -21.98 8.46 -4.09
C GLU A 113 -23.08 9.36 -4.66
N ASP A 114 -22.85 10.68 -4.67
CA ASP A 114 -23.80 11.69 -5.17
C ASP A 114 -23.56 12.06 -6.65
N SER A 115 -22.86 11.23 -7.42
CA SER A 115 -22.56 11.54 -8.82
C SER A 115 -23.82 11.59 -9.69
N GLU A 116 -23.97 12.65 -10.47
CA GLU A 116 -25.03 12.80 -11.48
C GLU A 116 -24.79 11.91 -12.71
N ASP A 117 -23.57 11.39 -12.89
CA ASP A 117 -23.25 10.49 -14.01
C ASP A 117 -23.96 9.14 -13.80
N PRO A 118 -24.85 8.73 -14.73
CA PRO A 118 -25.63 7.51 -14.59
C PRO A 118 -24.75 6.24 -14.55
N VAL A 119 -23.59 6.24 -15.20
CA VAL A 119 -22.67 5.09 -15.18
C VAL A 119 -22.01 4.95 -13.81
N VAL A 120 -21.61 6.05 -13.20
CA VAL A 120 -20.97 6.05 -11.87
C VAL A 120 -21.99 5.70 -10.78
N ASN A 121 -23.17 6.32 -10.84
CA ASN A 121 -24.25 6.12 -9.88
C ASN A 121 -24.72 4.65 -9.86
N THR A 122 -24.88 4.03 -11.04
CA THR A 122 -25.25 2.61 -11.14
C THR A 122 -24.17 1.64 -10.62
N LEU A 123 -22.90 2.04 -10.61
CA LEU A 123 -21.81 1.26 -10.05
C LEU A 123 -21.75 1.38 -8.51
N CYS A 124 -22.00 2.56 -7.96
CA CYS A 124 -22.01 2.81 -6.51
C CYS A 124 -23.22 2.18 -5.80
N ASN A 125 -24.38 2.07 -6.48
CA ASN A 125 -25.63 1.57 -5.91
C ASN A 125 -25.90 0.07 -6.14
N ARG A 126 -24.88 -0.74 -6.44
CA ARG A 126 -25.06 -2.20 -6.54
C ARG A 126 -25.18 -2.84 -5.14
N PRO A 127 -26.20 -3.66 -4.88
CA PRO A 127 -26.36 -4.37 -3.61
C PRO A 127 -25.31 -5.48 -3.41
#